data_AF-A0A428RIK1-F1
#
_entry.id   AF-A0A428RIK1-F1
#
_cell.length_a   1.000
_cell.length_b   1.000
_cell.length_c   1.000
_cell.angle_alpha   90.00
_cell.angle_beta   90.00
_cell.angle_gamma   90.00
#
_symmetry.space_group_name_H-M   'P 1'
#
loop_
_entity.id
_entity.type
_entity.pdbx_description
1 polymer ?
#
loop_
_entity_poly.entity_id
_entity_poly.type
_entity_poly.pdbx_seq_one_letter_code
_entity_poly.pdbx_strand_id
1 'polypeptide(L)'
;QGDSGFVGGLPKDFTDIMNFLVDGGFEPLKLQFLNDLVFRHQRERWERIEDKLNVKVGQSTYAFMAIDFQKVLAADEVHLCFSSSFNDGTRELCDLGGMDVLVSRCPAHLPSDIQKVKAAFRPELRHLKDIIIFPCIGDEPLAQKLSGGDYDGDRAWICWDPDMVNNFEGVDVPPKPSFERYFLPNTRQSGDLFSCHGKTHFLDRLLEEAFAFHLAPTFIGICTSHKEKLAYHKNSISEESVINLSWLLSDLVDQDKSGFVFNQDIWRRIMKEMGGGILDLAPPAYKVNIVRCLPETCHVIDYLKFNLSTIIRDGLVDFGKSLKVKDGDDGVSRLTTFDADLTDYWNSFEKEADEFMRRHRISSTWVLELRSTLTLDIEACVSLWLKSMSFDRPYIDKAVPACEAWRKIAPNVN
;
A
#
# COMPACT_ATOMS: atom_id res chain seq x y z
N GLN A 1 11.66 14.27 -24.72
CA GLN A 1 12.60 13.12 -24.75
C GLN A 1 12.22 12.26 -23.57
N GLY A 2 11.64 11.09 -23.82
CA GLY A 2 11.20 10.19 -22.76
C GLY A 2 12.40 9.84 -21.89
N ASP A 3 12.25 10.00 -20.58
CA ASP A 3 13.23 9.62 -19.57
C ASP A 3 13.58 8.16 -19.84
N SER A 4 14.75 7.89 -20.42
CA SER A 4 15.20 6.51 -20.63
C SER A 4 15.29 5.95 -19.23
N GLY A 5 14.35 5.10 -18.83
CA GLY A 5 14.16 4.62 -17.45
C GLY A 5 15.31 3.75 -16.93
N PHE A 6 16.53 4.02 -17.35
CA PHE A 6 17.79 3.37 -17.03
C PHE A 6 18.63 4.26 -16.11
N VAL A 7 19.26 3.64 -15.14
CA VAL A 7 20.30 4.24 -14.32
C VAL A 7 21.59 3.52 -14.65
N GLY A 8 22.43 4.18 -15.47
CA GLY A 8 23.65 3.56 -15.98
C GLY A 8 23.36 2.51 -17.07
N GLY A 9 23.69 1.26 -16.79
CA GLY A 9 23.56 0.13 -17.72
C GLY A 9 22.30 -0.73 -17.53
N LEU A 10 21.49 -0.46 -16.50
CA LEU A 10 20.28 -1.23 -16.19
C LEU A 10 19.06 -0.31 -15.99
N PRO A 11 17.83 -0.83 -16.15
CA PRO A 11 16.61 -0.14 -15.77
C PRO A 11 16.62 0.33 -14.31
N LYS A 12 15.80 1.32 -13.99
CA LYS A 12 15.66 1.90 -12.64
C LYS A 12 14.88 0.99 -11.71
N ASP A 13 13.81 0.38 -12.20
CA ASP A 13 12.90 -0.43 -11.40
C ASP A 13 13.28 -1.90 -11.44
N PHE A 14 13.22 -2.58 -10.29
CA PHE A 14 13.64 -3.98 -10.16
C PHE A 14 12.89 -4.94 -11.10
N THR A 15 11.60 -4.70 -11.33
CA THR A 15 10.79 -5.49 -12.26
C THR A 15 11.32 -5.36 -13.69
N ASP A 16 11.67 -4.15 -14.09
CA ASP A 16 12.21 -3.89 -15.42
C ASP A 16 13.60 -4.47 -15.59
N ILE A 17 14.45 -4.44 -14.54
CA ILE A 17 15.75 -5.13 -14.55
C ILE A 17 15.56 -6.64 -14.77
N MET A 18 14.62 -7.28 -14.05
CA MET A 18 14.36 -8.70 -14.22
C MET A 18 13.87 -9.03 -15.63
N ASN A 19 12.89 -8.29 -16.15
CA ASN A 19 12.37 -8.48 -17.50
C ASN A 19 13.46 -8.26 -18.55
N PHE A 20 14.23 -7.17 -18.43
CA PHE A 20 15.33 -6.86 -19.35
C PHE A 20 16.38 -7.96 -19.42
N LEU A 21 16.75 -8.55 -18.28
CA LEU A 21 17.71 -9.65 -18.25
C LEU A 21 17.11 -10.95 -18.81
N VAL A 22 15.86 -11.28 -18.49
CA VAL A 22 15.18 -12.47 -19.02
C VAL A 22 14.99 -12.37 -20.54
N ASP A 23 14.58 -11.21 -21.05
CA ASP A 23 14.46 -10.93 -22.49
C ASP A 23 15.84 -11.01 -23.19
N GLY A 24 16.91 -10.68 -22.46
CA GLY A 24 18.29 -10.86 -22.89
C GLY A 24 18.78 -12.31 -22.87
N GLY A 25 17.95 -13.27 -22.45
CA GLY A 25 18.27 -14.70 -22.39
C GLY A 25 18.87 -15.17 -21.07
N PHE A 26 18.99 -14.32 -20.05
CA PHE A 26 19.50 -14.74 -18.75
C PHE A 26 18.47 -15.53 -17.96
N GLU A 27 18.90 -16.62 -17.35
CA GLU A 27 18.06 -17.48 -16.53
C GLU A 27 18.27 -17.23 -15.02
N PRO A 28 17.20 -17.00 -14.22
CA PRO A 28 17.31 -16.77 -12.77
C PRO A 28 17.94 -17.90 -11.97
N LEU A 29 17.94 -19.12 -12.51
CA LEU A 29 18.51 -20.31 -11.86
C LEU A 29 19.99 -20.53 -12.21
N LYS A 30 20.53 -19.80 -13.20
CA LYS A 30 21.94 -19.89 -13.62
C LYS A 30 22.73 -18.66 -13.15
N LEU A 31 22.22 -17.46 -13.42
CA LEU A 31 22.89 -16.20 -13.11
C LEU A 31 22.61 -15.79 -11.67
N GLN A 32 23.67 -15.74 -10.84
CA GLN A 32 23.54 -15.37 -9.42
C GLN A 32 22.93 -13.97 -9.23
N PHE A 33 23.29 -13.00 -10.08
CA PHE A 33 22.75 -11.63 -9.97
C PHE A 33 21.22 -11.59 -10.10
N LEU A 34 20.67 -12.32 -11.08
CA LEU A 34 19.22 -12.39 -11.29
C LEU A 34 18.53 -13.23 -10.20
N ASN A 35 19.19 -14.29 -9.71
CA ASN A 35 18.71 -15.09 -8.58
C ASN A 35 18.54 -14.24 -7.31
N ASP A 36 19.57 -13.48 -6.94
CA ASP A 36 19.57 -12.60 -5.77
C ASP A 36 18.52 -11.48 -5.92
N LEU A 37 18.29 -11.02 -7.16
CA LEU A 37 17.26 -10.03 -7.49
C LEU A 37 15.85 -10.57 -7.24
N VAL A 38 15.56 -11.77 -7.74
CA VAL A 38 14.28 -12.47 -7.55
C VAL A 38 14.03 -12.73 -6.05
N PHE A 39 15.04 -13.23 -5.33
CA PHE A 39 14.91 -13.47 -3.90
C PHE A 39 14.58 -12.20 -3.12
N ARG A 40 15.32 -11.11 -3.40
CA ARG A 40 15.10 -9.81 -2.75
C ARG A 40 13.71 -9.25 -3.05
N HIS A 41 13.28 -9.32 -4.31
CA HIS A 41 11.95 -8.84 -4.71
C HIS A 41 10.83 -9.62 -3.99
N GLN A 42 10.95 -10.94 -3.94
CA GLN A 42 9.96 -11.77 -3.27
C GLN A 42 9.91 -11.51 -1.75
N ARG A 43 11.08 -11.31 -1.14
CA ARG A 43 11.20 -10.91 0.27
C ARG A 43 10.52 -9.57 0.55
N GLU A 44 10.87 -8.52 -0.19
CA GLU A 44 10.24 -7.20 -0.03
C GLU A 44 8.73 -7.26 -0.26
N ARG A 45 8.26 -8.08 -1.20
CA ARG A 45 6.83 -8.28 -1.43
C ARG A 45 6.14 -8.90 -0.22
N TRP A 46 6.71 -9.92 0.40
CA TRP A 46 6.12 -10.57 1.57
C TRP A 46 6.22 -9.69 2.83
N GLU A 47 7.35 -9.02 3.05
CA GLU A 47 7.51 -8.02 4.13
C GLU A 47 6.44 -6.91 4.02
N ARG A 48 6.16 -6.42 2.80
CA ARG A 48 5.07 -5.44 2.59
C ARG A 48 3.67 -5.99 2.94
N ILE A 49 3.42 -7.27 2.71
CA ILE A 49 2.16 -7.92 3.08
C ILE A 49 2.06 -8.03 4.60
N GLU A 50 3.16 -8.36 5.27
CA GLU A 50 3.26 -8.43 6.73
C GLU A 50 3.05 -7.06 7.38
N ASP A 51 3.74 -6.04 6.91
CA ASP A 51 3.70 -4.69 7.47
C ASP A 51 2.30 -4.06 7.36
N LYS A 52 1.62 -4.28 6.22
CA LYS A 52 0.27 -3.74 5.99
C LYS A 52 -0.85 -4.69 6.44
N LEU A 53 -0.51 -5.91 6.85
CA LEU A 53 -1.45 -7.01 7.12
C LEU A 53 -2.53 -7.14 6.03
N ASN A 54 -2.12 -7.03 4.76
CA ASN A 54 -3.06 -7.02 3.64
C ASN A 54 -3.43 -8.45 3.24
N VAL A 55 -4.41 -9.02 3.94
CA VAL A 55 -4.95 -10.36 3.65
C VAL A 55 -5.85 -10.29 2.43
N LYS A 56 -5.47 -10.98 1.35
CA LYS A 56 -6.26 -11.02 0.12
C LYS A 56 -7.45 -11.96 0.28
N VAL A 57 -8.66 -11.41 0.19
CA VAL A 57 -9.91 -12.16 0.11
C VAL A 57 -10.39 -12.16 -1.34
N GLY A 58 -10.35 -13.33 -2.00
CA GLY A 58 -10.71 -13.46 -3.42
C GLY A 58 -12.18 -13.15 -3.71
N GLN A 59 -13.05 -13.47 -2.76
CA GLN A 59 -14.50 -13.25 -2.82
C GLN A 59 -14.89 -11.88 -2.24
N SER A 60 -14.11 -10.85 -2.58
CA SER A 60 -14.39 -9.48 -2.18
C SER A 60 -13.97 -8.47 -3.26
N THR A 61 -14.60 -7.30 -3.25
CA THR A 61 -14.27 -6.19 -4.17
C THR A 61 -14.64 -4.84 -3.58
N TYR A 62 -14.25 -3.76 -4.25
CA TYR A 62 -14.75 -2.42 -3.98
C TYR A 62 -15.56 -1.93 -5.17
N ALA A 63 -16.75 -1.37 -4.92
CA ALA A 63 -17.59 -0.78 -5.94
C ALA A 63 -18.14 0.58 -5.48
N PHE A 64 -18.38 1.49 -6.41
CA PHE A 64 -19.04 2.77 -6.10
C PHE A 64 -20.47 2.52 -5.65
N MET A 65 -20.89 3.23 -4.61
CA MET A 65 -22.26 3.17 -4.12
C MET A 65 -23.16 4.05 -4.98
N ALA A 66 -24.30 3.51 -5.39
CA ALA A 66 -25.37 4.25 -6.04
C ALA A 66 -26.71 3.83 -5.45
N ILE A 67 -27.75 4.62 -5.70
CA ILE A 67 -29.09 4.39 -5.15
C ILE A 67 -30.04 3.85 -6.21
N ASP A 68 -30.94 2.97 -5.80
CA ASP A 68 -32.01 2.45 -6.65
C ASP A 68 -33.13 3.48 -6.82
N PHE A 69 -33.04 4.27 -7.88
CA PHE A 69 -34.11 5.21 -8.26
C PHE A 69 -35.38 4.52 -8.79
N GLN A 70 -35.31 3.25 -9.18
CA GLN A 70 -36.42 2.50 -9.77
C GLN A 70 -37.27 1.76 -8.73
N LYS A 71 -36.80 1.66 -7.48
CA LYS A 71 -37.51 1.05 -6.34
C LYS A 71 -37.80 -0.43 -6.54
N VAL A 72 -36.87 -1.14 -7.14
CA VAL A 72 -36.95 -2.58 -7.40
C VAL A 72 -36.26 -3.41 -6.32
N LEU A 73 -35.40 -2.81 -5.49
CA LEU A 73 -34.74 -3.45 -4.34
C LEU A 73 -35.56 -3.27 -3.04
N ALA A 74 -35.66 -4.34 -2.25
CA ALA A 74 -36.17 -4.27 -0.88
C ALA A 74 -35.13 -3.64 0.08
N ALA A 75 -35.55 -3.26 1.29
CA ALA A 75 -34.72 -2.51 2.25
C ALA A 75 -33.38 -3.18 2.60
N ASP A 76 -33.32 -4.51 2.58
CA ASP A 76 -32.13 -5.30 2.93
C ASP A 76 -31.48 -5.94 1.69
N GLU A 77 -31.84 -5.48 0.49
CA GLU A 77 -31.33 -6.00 -0.78
C GLU A 77 -30.40 -5.01 -1.47
N VAL A 78 -29.32 -5.54 -2.05
CA VAL A 78 -28.36 -4.79 -2.88
C VAL A 78 -28.20 -5.45 -4.24
N HIS A 79 -27.79 -4.69 -5.25
CA HIS A 79 -27.54 -5.21 -6.60
C HIS A 79 -26.12 -4.88 -7.06
N LEU A 80 -25.39 -5.88 -7.54
CA LEU A 80 -24.08 -5.70 -8.16
C LEU A 80 -23.95 -6.65 -9.37
N CYS A 81 -23.72 -6.06 -10.54
CA CYS A 81 -23.33 -6.77 -11.75
C CYS A 81 -21.92 -6.35 -12.16
N PHE A 82 -21.14 -7.28 -12.67
CA PHE A 82 -19.80 -7.03 -13.19
C PHE A 82 -19.87 -6.76 -14.70
N SER A 83 -19.01 -5.86 -15.19
CA SER A 83 -18.93 -5.58 -16.62
C SER A 83 -18.35 -6.74 -17.43
N SER A 84 -17.41 -7.46 -16.83
CA SER A 84 -16.79 -8.69 -17.30
C SER A 84 -16.90 -9.79 -16.24
N SER A 85 -16.60 -11.04 -16.62
CA SER A 85 -16.57 -12.16 -15.68
C SER A 85 -15.58 -11.90 -14.55
N PHE A 86 -16.07 -11.88 -13.30
CA PHE A 86 -15.25 -11.73 -12.11
C PHE A 86 -14.79 -13.09 -11.62
N ASN A 87 -13.48 -13.32 -11.62
CA ASN A 87 -12.90 -14.53 -11.07
C ASN A 87 -12.61 -14.33 -9.58
N ASP A 88 -13.41 -14.99 -8.74
CA ASP A 88 -13.30 -14.91 -7.27
C ASP A 88 -12.29 -15.91 -6.67
N GLY A 89 -11.57 -16.64 -7.53
CA GLY A 89 -10.66 -17.73 -7.18
C GLY A 89 -11.31 -19.11 -7.18
N THR A 90 -12.64 -19.18 -7.12
CA THR A 90 -13.41 -20.44 -7.12
C THR A 90 -14.27 -20.58 -8.37
N ARG A 91 -14.83 -19.47 -8.86
CA ARG A 91 -15.74 -19.43 -9.99
C ARG A 91 -15.69 -18.08 -10.68
N GLU A 92 -16.29 -18.07 -11.86
CA GLU A 92 -16.48 -16.89 -12.68
C GLU A 92 -17.92 -16.38 -12.50
N LEU A 93 -18.05 -15.12 -12.07
CA LEU A 93 -19.32 -14.49 -11.70
C LEU A 93 -19.64 -13.30 -12.61
N CYS A 94 -20.89 -13.19 -13.05
CA CYS A 94 -21.40 -12.00 -13.72
C CYS A 94 -22.15 -11.07 -12.75
N ASP A 95 -22.65 -11.61 -11.65
CA ASP A 95 -23.40 -10.91 -10.60
C ASP A 95 -23.33 -11.70 -9.29
N LEU A 96 -23.86 -11.11 -8.21
CA LEU A 96 -23.90 -11.73 -6.87
C LEU A 96 -25.31 -12.20 -6.48
N GLY A 97 -26.25 -12.31 -7.41
CA GLY A 97 -27.66 -12.60 -7.15
C GLY A 97 -27.87 -13.89 -6.36
N GLY A 98 -28.64 -13.78 -5.27
CA GLY A 98 -29.01 -14.91 -4.41
C GLY A 98 -28.02 -15.20 -3.29
N MET A 99 -26.95 -14.40 -3.14
CA MET A 99 -25.95 -14.57 -2.08
C MET A 99 -26.20 -13.57 -0.93
N ASP A 100 -25.82 -13.95 0.28
CA ASP A 100 -25.63 -12.99 1.37
C ASP A 100 -24.25 -12.36 1.22
N VAL A 101 -24.16 -11.05 1.47
CA VAL A 101 -22.93 -10.28 1.33
C VAL A 101 -22.74 -9.35 2.53
N LEU A 102 -21.48 -9.12 2.90
CA LEU A 102 -21.09 -8.05 3.81
C LEU A 102 -20.79 -6.80 2.99
N VAL A 103 -21.32 -5.66 3.42
CA VAL A 103 -21.00 -4.34 2.89
C VAL A 103 -20.45 -3.47 4.00
N SER A 104 -19.40 -2.72 3.70
CA SER A 104 -18.80 -1.77 4.65
C SER A 104 -18.08 -0.65 3.93
N ARG A 105 -17.78 0.44 4.64
CA ARG A 105 -16.94 1.53 4.16
C ARG A 105 -15.67 1.57 5.00
N CYS A 106 -14.55 1.92 4.37
CA CYS A 106 -13.29 2.10 5.10
C CYS A 106 -13.11 3.59 5.47
N PRO A 107 -12.83 3.92 6.74
CA PRO A 107 -12.67 3.02 7.88
C PRO A 107 -14.01 2.61 8.53
N ALA A 108 -14.09 1.38 9.04
CA ALA A 108 -15.17 0.92 9.92
C ALA A 108 -14.76 1.12 11.38
N HIS A 109 -15.56 1.86 12.15
CA HIS A 109 -15.27 2.19 13.54
C HIS A 109 -16.30 1.63 14.51
N LEU A 110 -17.58 1.70 14.17
CA LEU A 110 -18.66 1.11 14.95
C LEU A 110 -18.81 -0.36 14.58
N PRO A 111 -19.27 -1.22 15.52
CA PRO A 111 -19.64 -2.60 15.20
C PRO A 111 -20.69 -2.69 14.08
N SER A 112 -21.56 -1.69 13.96
CA SER A 112 -22.58 -1.58 12.92
C SER A 112 -22.07 -1.07 11.57
N ASP A 113 -20.81 -0.63 11.44
CA ASP A 113 -20.29 -0.08 10.16
C ASP A 113 -20.07 -1.17 9.09
N ILE A 114 -20.23 -2.44 9.47
CA ILE A 114 -20.31 -3.58 8.56
C ILE A 114 -21.76 -4.10 8.64
N GLN A 115 -22.42 -4.22 7.49
CA GLN A 115 -23.80 -4.67 7.39
C GLN A 115 -23.86 -5.94 6.55
N LYS A 116 -24.64 -6.92 7.01
CA LYS A 116 -24.97 -8.12 6.23
C LYS A 116 -26.29 -7.89 5.49
N VAL A 117 -26.25 -7.98 4.18
CA VAL A 117 -27.39 -7.72 3.28
C VAL A 117 -27.47 -8.82 2.22
N LYS A 118 -28.60 -8.88 1.52
CA LYS A 118 -28.82 -9.86 0.47
C LYS A 118 -28.52 -9.27 -0.90
N ALA A 119 -27.64 -9.90 -1.66
CA ALA A 119 -27.46 -9.55 -3.06
C ALA A 119 -28.62 -10.12 -3.90
N ALA A 120 -29.37 -9.24 -4.56
CA ALA A 120 -30.52 -9.57 -5.39
C ALA A 120 -30.28 -9.13 -6.84
N PHE A 121 -30.36 -10.07 -7.77
CA PHE A 121 -30.33 -9.73 -9.19
C PHE A 121 -31.68 -9.16 -9.61
N ARG A 122 -31.67 -7.92 -10.11
CA ARG A 122 -32.84 -7.22 -10.68
C ARG A 122 -32.60 -7.00 -12.17
N PRO A 123 -33.34 -7.66 -13.08
CA PRO A 123 -33.17 -7.49 -14.53
C PRO A 123 -33.25 -6.03 -15.00
N GLU A 124 -34.00 -5.20 -14.29
CA GLU A 124 -34.16 -3.78 -14.53
C GLU A 124 -32.84 -3.01 -14.35
N LEU A 125 -32.02 -3.43 -13.38
CA LEU A 125 -30.74 -2.82 -13.03
C LEU A 125 -29.54 -3.45 -13.76
N ARG A 126 -29.73 -4.50 -14.57
CA ARG A 126 -28.65 -5.26 -15.24
C ARG A 126 -27.66 -4.44 -16.07
N HIS A 127 -28.06 -3.25 -16.49
CA HIS A 127 -27.26 -2.34 -17.30
C HIS A 127 -26.28 -1.51 -16.46
N LEU A 128 -26.51 -1.43 -15.14
CA LEU A 128 -25.64 -0.82 -14.16
C LEU A 128 -24.58 -1.84 -13.75
N LYS A 129 -23.34 -1.58 -14.19
CA LYS A 129 -22.19 -2.49 -14.04
C LYS A 129 -21.09 -1.82 -13.24
N ASP A 130 -20.36 -2.62 -12.47
CA ASP A 130 -19.23 -2.22 -11.62
C ASP A 130 -19.57 -1.18 -10.54
N ILE A 131 -20.86 -1.06 -10.21
CA ILE A 131 -21.39 -0.23 -9.13
C ILE A 131 -22.35 -1.05 -8.30
N ILE A 132 -22.35 -0.84 -6.98
CA ILE A 132 -23.31 -1.47 -6.08
C ILE A 132 -24.51 -0.54 -5.89
N ILE A 133 -25.69 -1.06 -6.17
CA ILE A 133 -26.95 -0.33 -6.00
C ILE A 133 -27.55 -0.68 -4.66
N PHE A 134 -27.75 0.35 -3.83
CA PHE A 134 -28.42 0.27 -2.53
C PHE A 134 -29.89 0.64 -2.66
N PRO A 135 -30.74 0.11 -1.76
CA PRO A 135 -32.16 0.39 -1.81
C PRO A 135 -32.44 1.82 -1.37
N CYS A 136 -33.46 2.45 -1.97
CA CYS A 136 -33.99 3.74 -1.51
C CYS A 136 -35.19 3.57 -0.56
N ILE A 137 -35.43 2.34 -0.10
CA ILE A 137 -36.55 1.95 0.78
C ILE A 137 -35.95 1.48 2.11
N GLY A 138 -36.61 1.79 3.22
CA GLY A 138 -36.16 1.49 4.58
C GLY A 138 -36.23 2.72 5.47
N ASP A 139 -35.98 2.53 6.76
CA ASP A 139 -36.01 3.63 7.74
C ASP A 139 -34.80 4.55 7.62
N GLU A 140 -33.63 3.98 7.34
CA GLU A 140 -32.36 4.70 7.17
C GLU A 140 -31.60 4.22 5.93
N PRO A 141 -30.97 5.12 5.16
CA PRO A 141 -30.15 4.73 4.01
C PRO A 141 -29.01 3.79 4.41
N LEU A 142 -28.81 2.71 3.65
CA LEU A 142 -27.75 1.74 3.93
C LEU A 142 -26.36 2.39 3.95
N ALA A 143 -26.07 3.33 3.04
CA ALA A 143 -24.80 4.06 3.01
C ALA A 143 -24.51 4.81 4.33
N GLN A 144 -25.54 5.40 4.95
CA GLN A 144 -25.41 6.10 6.23
C GLN A 144 -25.03 5.15 7.38
N LYS A 145 -25.51 3.89 7.33
CA LYS A 145 -25.10 2.85 8.29
C LYS A 145 -23.63 2.44 8.13
N LEU A 146 -23.03 2.68 6.96
CA LEU A 146 -21.63 2.34 6.67
C LEU A 146 -20.69 3.49 7.05
N SER A 147 -20.58 3.74 8.35
CA SER A 147 -19.76 4.82 8.91
C SER A 147 -20.18 6.22 8.44
N GLY A 148 -21.49 6.47 8.32
CA GLY A 148 -22.02 7.79 7.91
C GLY A 148 -21.76 8.13 6.44
N GLY A 149 -21.55 7.13 5.57
CA GLY A 149 -21.28 7.36 4.16
C GLY A 149 -22.50 7.87 3.38
N ASP A 150 -22.25 8.31 2.16
CA ASP A 150 -23.29 8.76 1.22
C ASP A 150 -23.04 8.24 -0.21
N TYR A 151 -23.60 8.92 -1.21
CA TYR A 151 -23.52 8.52 -2.62
C TYR A 151 -22.78 9.56 -3.48
N ASP A 152 -21.91 10.40 -2.91
CA ASP A 152 -21.18 11.47 -3.62
C ASP A 152 -19.89 11.01 -4.34
N GLY A 153 -19.56 9.72 -4.19
CA GLY A 153 -18.31 9.13 -4.68
C GLY A 153 -17.75 8.03 -3.78
N ASP A 154 -18.38 7.78 -2.63
CA ASP A 154 -18.01 6.72 -1.72
C ASP A 154 -18.06 5.32 -2.38
N ARG A 155 -17.16 4.45 -1.92
CA ARG A 155 -17.05 3.05 -2.35
C ARG A 155 -17.30 2.13 -1.17
N ALA A 156 -18.12 1.11 -1.37
CA ALA A 156 -18.28 0.03 -0.42
C ALA A 156 -17.26 -1.07 -0.68
N TRP A 157 -16.67 -1.61 0.37
CA TRP A 157 -16.11 -2.96 0.38
C TRP A 157 -17.26 -3.96 0.42
N ILE A 158 -17.27 -4.91 -0.51
CA ILE A 158 -18.26 -5.96 -0.62
C ILE A 158 -17.56 -7.30 -0.49
N CYS A 159 -18.07 -8.19 0.37
CA CYS A 159 -17.53 -9.53 0.57
C CYS A 159 -18.65 -10.57 0.55
N TRP A 160 -18.47 -11.62 -0.25
CA TRP A 160 -19.39 -12.75 -0.36
C TRP A 160 -18.70 -14.07 0.00
N ASP A 161 -17.57 -14.00 0.70
CA ASP A 161 -16.87 -15.16 1.25
C ASP A 161 -17.75 -15.88 2.28
N PRO A 162 -18.14 -17.15 2.07
CA PRO A 162 -19.04 -17.84 2.98
C PRO A 162 -18.50 -17.98 4.40
N ASP A 163 -17.18 -18.12 4.59
CA ASP A 163 -16.59 -18.27 5.92
C ASP A 163 -16.68 -16.95 6.69
N MET A 164 -16.56 -15.81 6.01
CA MET A 164 -16.76 -14.50 6.65
C MET A 164 -18.25 -14.18 6.84
N VAL A 165 -19.07 -14.36 5.81
CA VAL A 165 -20.49 -13.97 5.79
C VAL A 165 -21.33 -14.80 6.75
N ASN A 166 -21.08 -16.12 6.85
CA ASN A 166 -21.90 -17.01 7.68
C ASN A 166 -21.62 -16.84 9.18
N ASN A 167 -20.41 -16.41 9.53
CA ASN A 167 -20.00 -16.16 10.93
C ASN A 167 -20.27 -14.72 11.38
N PHE A 168 -20.82 -13.86 10.51
CA PHE A 168 -21.13 -12.47 10.84
C PHE A 168 -22.57 -12.32 11.33
N GLU A 169 -22.72 -11.72 12.51
CA GLU A 169 -24.00 -11.30 13.08
C GLU A 169 -24.12 -9.77 13.02
N GLY A 170 -25.19 -9.28 12.41
CA GLY A 170 -25.46 -7.85 12.31
C GLY A 170 -25.77 -7.22 13.66
N VAL A 171 -25.30 -5.98 13.85
CA VAL A 171 -25.58 -5.18 15.04
C VAL A 171 -26.23 -3.87 14.60
N ASP A 172 -27.28 -3.46 15.31
CA ASP A 172 -27.93 -2.18 15.08
C ASP A 172 -26.98 -1.01 15.39
N VAL A 173 -27.23 0.12 14.73
CA VAL A 173 -26.44 1.33 14.92
C VAL A 173 -26.57 1.78 16.39
N PRO A 174 -25.46 1.85 17.16
CA PRO A 174 -25.52 2.25 18.55
C PRO A 174 -25.94 3.73 18.67
N PRO A 175 -26.63 4.13 19.75
CA PRO A 175 -27.09 5.51 19.90
C PRO A 175 -25.91 6.49 19.90
N LYS A 176 -26.04 7.58 19.14
CA LYS A 176 -25.01 8.62 19.05
C LYS A 176 -25.02 9.50 20.31
N PRO A 177 -23.90 9.64 21.03
CA PRO A 177 -23.79 10.58 22.14
C PRO A 177 -23.78 12.03 21.61
N SER A 178 -24.30 12.96 22.42
CA SER A 178 -24.29 14.38 22.06
C SER A 178 -22.93 15.03 22.36
N PHE A 179 -22.30 15.57 21.32
CA PHE A 179 -21.03 16.31 21.43
C PHE A 179 -21.20 17.83 21.38
N GLU A 180 -22.40 18.33 21.12
CA GLU A 180 -22.69 19.76 20.92
C GLU A 180 -22.21 20.63 22.08
N ARG A 181 -22.27 20.11 23.32
CA ARG A 181 -21.77 20.79 24.52
C ARG A 181 -20.26 21.02 24.55
N TYR A 182 -19.49 20.26 23.77
CA TYR A 182 -18.03 20.34 23.73
C TYR A 182 -17.52 21.17 22.57
N PHE A 183 -18.18 21.07 21.42
CA PHE A 183 -17.80 21.77 20.20
C PHE A 183 -18.09 23.27 20.34
N LEU A 184 -17.14 24.08 19.87
CA LEU A 184 -17.33 25.53 19.80
C LEU A 184 -17.80 25.85 18.37
N PRO A 185 -19.10 26.12 18.15
CA PRO A 185 -19.61 26.37 16.80
C PRO A 185 -19.08 27.70 16.27
N ASN A 186 -18.62 27.72 15.02
CA ASN A 186 -18.38 28.97 14.31
C ASN A 186 -19.69 29.41 13.64
N THR A 187 -20.42 30.31 14.30
CA THR A 187 -21.71 30.82 13.83
C THR A 187 -21.60 32.07 12.95
N ARG A 188 -20.38 32.55 12.66
CA ARG A 188 -20.18 33.76 11.85
C ARG A 188 -20.64 33.51 10.41
N GLN A 189 -21.60 34.30 9.96
CA GLN A 189 -22.05 34.25 8.57
C GLN A 189 -21.25 35.23 7.71
N SER A 190 -21.21 34.97 6.41
CA SER A 190 -20.58 35.90 5.45
C SER A 190 -21.23 37.29 5.47
N GLY A 191 -22.53 37.38 5.79
CA GLY A 191 -23.24 38.64 5.98
C GLY A 191 -22.72 39.49 7.13
N ASP A 192 -22.27 38.86 8.23
CA ASP A 192 -21.70 39.56 9.38
C ASP A 192 -20.35 40.17 9.01
N LEU A 193 -19.49 39.39 8.35
CA LEU A 193 -18.20 39.85 7.85
C LEU A 193 -18.35 40.99 6.82
N PHE A 194 -19.34 40.88 5.94
CA PHE A 194 -19.64 41.92 4.96
C PHE A 194 -20.13 43.22 5.64
N SER A 195 -20.97 43.10 6.66
CA SER A 195 -21.48 44.24 7.42
C SER A 195 -20.39 44.94 8.22
N CYS A 196 -19.43 44.18 8.79
CA CYS A 196 -18.35 44.72 9.61
C CYS A 196 -17.20 45.35 8.79
N HIS A 197 -16.86 44.78 7.62
CA HIS A 197 -15.64 45.16 6.88
C HIS A 197 -15.91 45.78 5.50
N GLY A 198 -17.16 45.77 5.04
CA GLY A 198 -17.53 46.28 3.73
C GLY A 198 -16.97 45.46 2.56
N LYS A 199 -17.34 45.83 1.34
CA LYS A 199 -17.02 45.06 0.12
C LYS A 199 -15.51 44.97 -0.18
N THR A 200 -14.71 45.95 0.25
CA THR A 200 -13.28 46.02 -0.09
C THR A 200 -12.40 45.09 0.74
N HIS A 201 -12.74 44.85 2.02
CA HIS A 201 -11.92 44.04 2.94
C HIS A 201 -12.58 42.73 3.37
N PHE A 202 -13.81 42.48 2.93
CA PHE A 202 -14.54 41.24 3.21
C PHE A 202 -13.75 39.99 2.78
N LEU A 203 -13.24 39.98 1.55
CA LEU A 203 -12.52 38.82 1.01
C LEU A 203 -11.22 38.55 1.76
N ASP A 204 -10.45 39.59 2.08
CA ASP A 204 -9.20 39.46 2.83
C ASP A 204 -9.47 38.85 4.22
N ARG A 205 -10.50 39.32 4.93
CA ARG A 205 -10.86 38.80 6.26
C ARG A 205 -11.44 37.40 6.21
N LEU A 206 -12.27 37.08 5.21
CA LEU A 206 -12.76 35.72 5.00
C LEU A 206 -11.60 34.75 4.77
N LEU A 207 -10.64 35.12 3.91
CA LEU A 207 -9.46 34.30 3.65
C LEU A 207 -8.60 34.16 4.90
N GLU A 208 -8.38 35.24 5.65
CA GLU A 208 -7.60 35.19 6.90
C GLU A 208 -8.23 34.25 7.94
N GLU A 209 -9.55 34.33 8.16
CA GLU A 209 -10.26 33.41 9.07
C GLU A 209 -10.22 31.96 8.55
N ALA A 210 -10.41 31.77 7.25
CA ALA A 210 -10.33 30.44 6.64
C ALA A 210 -8.92 29.84 6.75
N PHE A 211 -7.86 30.62 6.49
CA PHE A 211 -6.48 30.17 6.66
C PHE A 211 -6.18 29.85 8.13
N ALA A 212 -6.60 30.70 9.06
CA ALA A 212 -6.41 30.44 10.48
C ALA A 212 -7.09 29.14 10.94
N PHE A 213 -8.28 28.83 10.39
CA PHE A 213 -8.99 27.57 10.65
C PHE A 213 -8.27 26.36 10.06
N HIS A 214 -7.93 26.37 8.76
CA HIS A 214 -7.33 25.22 8.08
C HIS A 214 -5.86 24.98 8.46
N LEU A 215 -5.15 26.00 8.95
CA LEU A 215 -3.79 25.86 9.48
C LEU A 215 -3.77 25.38 10.94
N ALA A 216 -4.93 25.31 11.61
CA ALA A 216 -5.00 24.76 12.95
C ALA A 216 -4.70 23.25 12.95
N PRO A 217 -4.11 22.71 14.03
CA PRO A 217 -3.84 21.28 14.12
C PRO A 217 -5.12 20.43 14.02
N THR A 218 -5.13 19.46 13.10
CA THR A 218 -6.23 18.50 12.97
C THR A 218 -6.13 17.41 14.03
N PHE A 219 -7.23 17.13 14.72
CA PHE A 219 -7.26 16.14 15.80
C PHE A 219 -7.68 14.74 15.35
N ILE A 220 -8.21 14.59 14.13
CA ILE A 220 -8.71 13.31 13.62
C ILE A 220 -7.68 12.17 13.74
N GLY A 221 -6.41 12.41 13.38
CA GLY A 221 -5.35 11.42 13.49
C GLY A 221 -5.00 11.06 14.94
N ILE A 222 -5.01 12.05 15.83
CA ILE A 222 -4.73 11.86 17.27
C ILE A 222 -5.85 11.03 17.91
N CYS A 223 -7.10 11.41 17.67
CA CYS A 223 -8.28 10.69 18.18
C CYS A 223 -8.36 9.27 17.61
N THR A 224 -8.02 9.07 16.33
CA THR A 224 -8.02 7.74 15.69
C THR A 224 -6.98 6.83 16.33
N SER A 225 -5.73 7.32 16.47
CA SER A 225 -4.64 6.60 17.12
C SER A 225 -4.97 6.27 18.58
N HIS A 226 -5.62 7.19 19.29
CA HIS A 226 -6.04 6.95 20.66
C HIS A 226 -7.15 5.89 20.75
N LYS A 227 -8.18 5.97 19.89
CA LYS A 227 -9.25 4.97 19.82
C LYS A 227 -8.71 3.57 19.53
N GLU A 228 -7.79 3.47 18.58
CA GLU A 228 -7.12 2.21 18.24
C GLU A 228 -6.41 1.60 19.46
N LYS A 229 -5.64 2.41 20.20
CA LYS A 229 -5.01 1.98 21.45
C LYS A 229 -6.04 1.54 22.49
N LEU A 230 -7.11 2.32 22.68
CA LEU A 230 -8.13 2.03 23.68
C LEU A 230 -8.87 0.71 23.37
N ALA A 231 -9.28 0.52 22.11
CA ALA A 231 -9.92 -0.70 21.65
C ALA A 231 -9.00 -1.92 21.80
N TYR A 232 -7.71 -1.75 21.49
CA TYR A 232 -6.70 -2.79 21.66
C TYR A 232 -6.53 -3.21 23.13
N HIS A 233 -6.30 -2.25 24.04
CA HIS A 233 -6.07 -2.54 25.47
C HIS A 233 -7.32 -3.08 26.18
N LYS A 234 -8.51 -2.66 25.75
CA LYS A 234 -9.78 -3.22 26.21
C LYS A 234 -10.14 -4.54 25.52
N ASN A 235 -9.45 -4.90 24.43
CA ASN A 235 -9.76 -6.01 23.55
C ASN A 235 -11.26 -6.06 23.16
N SER A 236 -11.84 -4.88 22.89
CA SER A 236 -13.27 -4.73 22.59
C SER A 236 -13.54 -3.48 21.76
N ILE A 237 -14.45 -3.61 20.80
CA ILE A 237 -14.96 -2.51 19.98
C ILE A 237 -16.37 -2.06 20.39
N SER A 238 -17.03 -2.82 21.27
CA SER A 238 -18.41 -2.58 21.71
C SER A 238 -18.52 -1.90 23.08
N GLU A 239 -17.37 -1.63 23.71
CA GLU A 239 -17.31 -0.86 24.96
C GLU A 239 -17.78 0.58 24.74
N GLU A 240 -18.54 1.13 25.69
CA GLU A 240 -19.14 2.47 25.60
C GLU A 240 -18.09 3.55 25.28
N SER A 241 -16.92 3.50 25.93
CA SER A 241 -15.84 4.46 25.67
C SER A 241 -15.29 4.39 24.24
N VAL A 242 -15.27 3.19 23.64
CA VAL A 242 -14.78 2.98 22.26
C VAL A 242 -15.86 3.39 21.24
N ILE A 243 -17.13 3.12 21.53
CA ILE A 243 -18.27 3.59 20.74
C ILE A 243 -18.33 5.12 20.74
N ASN A 244 -18.18 5.76 21.91
CA ASN A 244 -18.16 7.21 22.03
C ASN A 244 -17.04 7.83 21.20
N LEU A 245 -15.83 7.26 21.22
CA LEU A 245 -14.74 7.74 20.38
C LEU A 245 -14.97 7.47 18.89
N SER A 246 -15.66 6.39 18.53
CA SER A 246 -16.03 6.10 17.14
C SER A 246 -17.01 7.14 16.60
N TRP A 247 -18.02 7.52 17.40
CA TRP A 247 -18.94 8.61 17.05
C TRP A 247 -18.25 9.97 16.99
N LEU A 248 -17.29 10.24 17.88
CA LEU A 248 -16.49 11.47 17.82
C LEU A 248 -15.72 11.55 16.50
N LEU A 249 -15.14 10.45 16.03
CA LEU A 249 -14.43 10.43 14.75
C LEU A 249 -15.37 10.72 13.57
N SER A 250 -16.60 10.22 13.60
CA SER A 250 -17.61 10.55 12.60
C SER A 250 -17.86 12.06 12.52
N ASP A 251 -17.97 12.76 13.66
CA ASP A 251 -18.17 14.21 13.67
C ASP A 251 -16.93 14.99 13.25
N LEU A 252 -15.73 14.50 13.58
CA LEU A 252 -14.46 15.14 13.21
C LEU A 252 -14.17 15.07 11.71
N VAL A 253 -14.70 14.09 10.98
CA VAL A 253 -14.59 14.05 9.51
C VAL A 253 -15.31 15.23 8.86
N ASP A 254 -16.43 15.66 9.43
CA ASP A 254 -17.21 16.81 8.94
C ASP A 254 -16.80 18.14 9.58
N GLN A 255 -15.66 18.19 10.29
CA GLN A 255 -15.18 19.40 10.96
C GLN A 255 -14.99 20.56 9.97
N ASP A 256 -14.39 20.30 8.81
CA ASP A 256 -14.11 21.34 7.81
C ASP A 256 -15.39 21.90 7.18
N LYS A 257 -16.44 21.07 7.05
CA LYS A 257 -17.75 21.48 6.53
C LYS A 257 -18.57 22.23 7.58
N SER A 258 -18.48 21.79 8.83
CA SER A 258 -19.28 22.32 9.95
C SER A 258 -18.65 23.55 10.61
N GLY A 259 -17.34 23.74 10.45
CA GLY A 259 -16.59 24.90 10.96
C GLY A 259 -16.45 24.95 12.48
N PHE A 260 -16.74 23.88 13.21
CA PHE A 260 -16.58 23.89 14.67
C PHE A 260 -15.10 23.79 15.06
N VAL A 261 -14.75 24.46 16.15
CA VAL A 261 -13.38 24.43 16.68
C VAL A 261 -13.22 23.25 17.64
N PHE A 262 -12.19 22.46 17.39
CA PHE A 262 -11.76 21.34 18.23
C PHE A 262 -10.29 21.49 18.60
N ASN A 263 -9.97 21.49 19.89
CA ASN A 263 -8.62 21.74 20.41
C ASN A 263 -8.24 20.77 21.55
N GLN A 264 -7.00 20.90 22.03
CA GLN A 264 -6.45 20.01 23.07
C GLN A 264 -7.23 20.06 24.39
N ASP A 265 -7.81 21.21 24.77
CA ASP A 265 -8.62 21.33 25.99
C ASP A 265 -9.95 20.58 25.82
N ILE A 266 -10.59 20.73 24.67
CA ILE A 266 -11.82 19.99 24.32
C ILE A 266 -11.54 18.49 24.35
N TRP A 267 -10.45 18.05 23.72
CA TRP A 267 -10.02 16.65 23.72
C TRP A 267 -9.83 16.10 25.14
N ARG A 268 -9.12 16.83 26.01
CA ARG A 268 -8.92 16.42 27.41
C ARG A 268 -10.23 16.28 28.19
N ARG A 269 -11.20 17.17 27.96
CA ARG A 269 -12.52 17.09 28.61
C ARG A 269 -13.31 15.86 28.15
N ILE A 270 -13.38 15.64 26.84
CA ILE A 270 -14.06 14.46 26.26
C ILE A 270 -13.44 13.17 26.78
N MET A 271 -12.10 13.10 26.85
CA MET A 271 -11.43 11.91 27.38
C MET A 271 -11.74 11.64 28.85
N LYS A 272 -11.86 12.70 29.66
CA LYS A 272 -12.23 12.58 31.08
C LYS A 272 -13.66 12.08 31.27
N GLU A 273 -14.59 12.54 30.43
CA GLU A 273 -16.03 12.30 30.61
C GLU A 273 -16.55 11.07 29.85
N MET A 274 -16.02 10.79 28.65
CA MET A 274 -16.55 9.78 27.72
C MET A 274 -15.50 8.78 27.22
N GLY A 275 -14.21 9.12 27.31
CA GLY A 275 -13.09 8.30 26.82
C GLY A 275 -12.47 7.35 27.84
N GLY A 276 -13.12 7.13 28.99
CA GLY A 276 -12.61 6.24 30.04
C GLY A 276 -11.46 6.80 30.88
N GLY A 277 -11.14 8.09 30.76
CA GLY A 277 -10.21 8.81 31.64
C GLY A 277 -8.71 8.56 31.42
N ILE A 278 -8.33 7.66 30.51
CA ILE A 278 -6.94 7.30 30.23
C ILE A 278 -6.47 8.07 29.00
N LEU A 279 -5.50 8.98 29.17
CA LEU A 279 -4.97 9.80 28.06
C LEU A 279 -3.77 9.16 27.36
N ASP A 280 -2.95 8.43 28.11
CA ASP A 280 -1.73 7.81 27.59
C ASP A 280 -1.84 6.29 27.64
N LEU A 281 -1.81 5.69 26.46
CA LEU A 281 -1.86 4.25 26.26
C LEU A 281 -0.63 3.83 25.46
N ALA A 282 0.00 2.75 25.90
CA ALA A 282 1.10 2.13 25.20
C ALA A 282 0.68 1.76 23.76
N PRO A 283 1.58 1.84 22.78
CA PRO A 283 1.28 1.40 21.42
C PRO A 283 0.92 -0.10 21.40
N PRO A 284 0.00 -0.53 20.52
CA PRO A 284 -0.33 -1.94 20.33
C PRO A 284 0.90 -2.79 19.96
N ALA A 285 0.93 -4.06 20.37
CA ALA A 285 2.07 -4.93 20.12
C ALA A 285 2.33 -5.14 18.61
N TYR A 286 1.29 -5.28 17.79
CA TYR A 286 1.46 -5.37 16.33
C TYR A 286 2.16 -4.17 15.68
N LYS A 287 2.20 -2.98 16.32
CA LYS A 287 2.95 -1.82 15.79
C LYS A 287 4.43 -1.86 16.13
N VAL A 288 4.79 -2.55 17.20
CA VAL A 288 6.16 -2.64 17.68
C VAL A 288 6.60 -4.07 17.43
N ASN A 289 7.34 -4.36 16.35
CA ASN A 289 7.73 -5.69 15.83
C ASN A 289 8.39 -6.66 16.87
N ILE A 290 7.70 -6.95 17.97
CA ILE A 290 8.18 -7.56 19.22
C ILE A 290 7.30 -8.77 19.60
N VAL A 291 6.34 -9.19 18.77
CA VAL A 291 5.57 -10.40 19.04
C VAL A 291 6.47 -11.63 18.85
N ARG A 292 7.24 -11.97 19.88
CA ARG A 292 8.12 -13.16 19.91
C ARG A 292 7.41 -14.38 20.48
N CYS A 293 6.42 -14.15 21.35
CA CYS A 293 5.58 -15.17 21.97
C CYS A 293 4.15 -14.63 22.08
N LEU A 294 3.15 -15.48 21.80
CA LEU A 294 1.74 -15.16 21.99
C LEU A 294 1.29 -15.57 23.41
N PRO A 295 0.70 -14.66 24.21
CA PRO A 295 0.02 -15.03 25.44
C PRO A 295 -1.30 -15.80 25.17
N GLU A 296 -1.83 -16.47 26.20
CA GLU A 296 -3.07 -17.28 26.10
C GLU A 296 -4.29 -16.46 25.65
N THR A 297 -4.38 -15.20 26.06
CA THR A 297 -5.33 -14.23 25.53
C THR A 297 -4.56 -13.19 24.72
N CYS A 298 -4.68 -13.26 23.39
CA CYS A 298 -4.02 -12.34 22.48
C CYS A 298 -5.05 -11.57 21.63
N HIS A 299 -4.71 -10.33 21.29
CA HIS A 299 -5.51 -9.53 20.38
C HIS A 299 -5.45 -10.15 18.97
N VAL A 300 -6.57 -10.13 18.24
CA VAL A 300 -6.69 -10.80 16.93
C VAL A 300 -5.61 -10.36 15.93
N ILE A 301 -5.26 -9.07 15.92
CA ILE A 301 -4.22 -8.52 15.03
C ILE A 301 -2.83 -9.04 15.40
N ASP A 302 -2.53 -9.21 16.69
CA ASP A 302 -1.23 -9.76 17.13
C ASP A 302 -1.10 -11.23 16.73
N TYR A 303 -2.19 -12.00 16.90
CA TYR A 303 -2.26 -13.39 16.47
C TYR A 303 -2.03 -13.52 14.96
N LEU A 304 -2.74 -12.74 14.15
CA LEU A 304 -2.59 -12.75 12.70
C LEU A 304 -1.18 -12.34 12.27
N LYS A 305 -0.65 -11.25 12.85
CA LYS A 305 0.69 -10.77 12.51
C LYS A 305 1.75 -11.81 12.87
N PHE A 306 1.71 -12.40 14.07
CA PHE A 306 2.66 -13.43 14.50
C PHE A 306 2.65 -14.67 13.59
N ASN A 307 1.46 -15.18 13.26
CA ASN A 307 1.33 -16.34 12.38
C ASN A 307 1.81 -16.01 10.96
N LEU A 308 1.47 -14.83 10.46
CA LEU A 308 1.92 -14.38 9.15
C LEU A 308 3.45 -14.23 9.10
N SER A 309 4.08 -13.63 10.12
CA SER A 309 5.54 -13.55 10.24
C SER A 309 6.19 -14.93 10.22
N THR A 310 5.58 -15.91 10.89
CA THR A 310 6.07 -17.30 10.93
C THR A 310 5.99 -17.95 9.55
N ILE A 311 4.83 -17.85 8.89
CA ILE A 311 4.61 -18.39 7.54
C ILE A 311 5.56 -17.75 6.53
N ILE A 312 5.73 -16.43 6.57
CA ILE A 312 6.62 -15.70 5.67
C ILE A 312 8.07 -16.13 5.90
N ARG A 313 8.53 -16.21 7.16
CA ARG A 313 9.89 -16.65 7.47
C ARG A 313 10.16 -18.04 6.94
N ASP A 314 9.26 -18.99 7.22
CA ASP A 314 9.45 -20.39 6.81
C ASP A 314 9.38 -20.51 5.27
N GLY A 315 8.45 -19.79 4.65
CA GLY A 315 8.35 -19.66 3.19
C GLY A 315 9.58 -19.03 2.55
N LEU A 316 10.23 -18.04 3.18
CA LEU A 316 11.48 -17.44 2.67
C LEU A 316 12.66 -18.40 2.75
N VAL A 317 12.72 -19.19 3.82
CA VAL A 317 13.74 -20.23 3.97
C VAL A 317 13.57 -21.28 2.87
N ASP A 318 12.35 -21.74 2.63
CA ASP A 318 12.08 -22.76 1.61
C ASP A 318 12.22 -22.22 0.18
N PHE A 319 11.78 -20.99 -0.07
CA PHE A 319 12.02 -20.32 -1.34
C PHE A 319 13.52 -20.14 -1.61
N GLY A 320 14.28 -19.69 -0.61
CA GLY A 320 15.73 -19.56 -0.69
C GLY A 320 16.45 -20.89 -0.91
N LYS A 321 15.93 -22.00 -0.37
CA LYS A 321 16.42 -23.35 -0.72
C LYS A 321 16.12 -23.67 -2.18
N SER A 322 14.88 -23.48 -2.63
CA SER A 322 14.45 -23.82 -4.00
C SER A 322 15.27 -23.09 -5.08
N LEU A 323 15.63 -21.83 -4.83
CA LEU A 323 16.50 -21.04 -5.71
C LEU A 323 17.96 -21.52 -5.74
N LYS A 324 18.37 -22.33 -4.76
CA LYS A 324 19.71 -22.92 -4.62
C LYS A 324 19.75 -24.42 -4.94
N VAL A 325 18.60 -25.04 -5.26
CA VAL A 325 18.52 -26.49 -5.45
C VAL A 325 19.28 -26.93 -6.70
N LYS A 326 19.98 -28.03 -6.48
CA LYS A 326 20.91 -28.77 -7.34
C LYS A 326 20.13 -29.72 -8.23
N ASP A 327 20.42 -29.74 -9.52
CA ASP A 327 20.12 -30.94 -10.32
C ASP A 327 20.96 -32.11 -9.80
N GLY A 328 20.28 -33.21 -9.53
CA GLY A 328 20.88 -34.45 -9.08
C GLY A 328 21.56 -35.22 -10.22
N ASP A 329 22.68 -35.83 -9.83
CA ASP A 329 23.35 -37.02 -10.38
C ASP A 329 24.38 -36.94 -11.52
N ASP A 330 24.56 -35.83 -12.27
CA ASP A 330 25.80 -35.67 -13.07
C ASP A 330 26.12 -34.26 -13.63
N GLY A 331 25.41 -33.19 -13.24
CA GLY A 331 25.53 -31.88 -13.88
C GLY A 331 25.24 -30.72 -12.95
N VAL A 332 26.29 -30.19 -12.33
CA VAL A 332 26.21 -29.09 -11.37
C VAL A 332 25.86 -27.77 -12.09
N SER A 333 24.58 -27.36 -12.10
CA SER A 333 24.25 -25.94 -12.29
C SER A 333 24.44 -25.20 -10.96
N ARG A 334 25.70 -24.82 -10.69
CA ARG A 334 26.01 -23.89 -9.59
C ARG A 334 25.58 -22.51 -10.04
N LEU A 335 24.78 -21.82 -9.22
CA LEU A 335 24.64 -20.37 -9.32
C LEU A 335 26.04 -19.77 -9.46
N THR A 336 26.24 -19.08 -10.57
CA THR A 336 27.54 -18.58 -10.97
C THR A 336 27.41 -17.09 -11.28
N THR A 337 28.44 -16.34 -10.92
CA THR A 337 28.64 -14.97 -11.41
C THR A 337 29.34 -14.95 -12.75
N PHE A 338 29.92 -16.08 -13.16
CA PHE A 338 30.59 -16.27 -14.43
C PHE A 338 29.64 -16.85 -15.46
N ASP A 339 29.60 -16.20 -16.62
CA ASP A 339 28.91 -16.64 -17.82
C ASP A 339 29.92 -16.55 -18.97
N ALA A 340 30.11 -17.64 -19.71
CA ALA A 340 31.10 -17.71 -20.79
C ALA A 340 30.74 -16.76 -21.92
N ASP A 341 29.45 -16.64 -22.24
CA ASP A 341 28.93 -15.83 -23.34
C ASP A 341 29.25 -14.33 -23.12
N LEU A 342 29.31 -13.89 -21.86
CA LEU A 342 29.70 -12.52 -21.51
C LEU A 342 31.19 -12.21 -21.74
N THR A 343 32.03 -13.23 -21.86
CA THR A 343 33.46 -13.08 -22.12
C THR A 343 33.83 -13.19 -23.60
N ASP A 344 32.88 -13.58 -24.46
CA ASP A 344 33.13 -13.90 -25.86
C ASP A 344 33.74 -12.75 -26.66
N TYR A 345 33.25 -11.52 -26.47
CA TYR A 345 33.81 -10.36 -27.15
C TYR A 345 35.29 -10.15 -26.83
N TRP A 346 35.67 -10.29 -25.56
CA TRP A 346 37.06 -10.13 -25.12
C TRP A 346 37.93 -11.28 -25.62
N ASN A 347 37.44 -12.52 -25.49
CA ASN A 347 38.17 -13.70 -25.95
C ASN A 347 38.38 -13.70 -27.48
N SER A 348 37.38 -13.26 -28.25
CA SER A 348 37.49 -13.11 -29.70
C SER A 348 38.51 -12.03 -30.07
N PHE A 349 38.48 -10.89 -29.38
CA PHE A 349 39.45 -9.81 -29.59
C PHE A 349 40.89 -10.27 -29.32
N GLU A 350 41.15 -10.93 -28.19
CA GLU A 350 42.47 -11.46 -27.84
C GLU A 350 42.96 -12.46 -28.89
N LYS A 351 42.08 -13.36 -29.35
CA LYS A 351 42.42 -14.34 -30.40
C LYS A 351 42.78 -13.68 -31.73
N GLU A 352 41.98 -12.69 -32.17
CA GLU A 352 42.24 -11.96 -33.41
C GLU A 352 43.54 -11.13 -33.33
N ALA A 353 43.78 -10.48 -32.20
CA ALA A 353 45.01 -9.74 -31.93
C ALA A 353 46.24 -10.66 -32.01
N ASP A 354 46.19 -11.83 -31.36
CA ASP A 354 47.27 -12.82 -31.39
C ASP A 354 47.54 -13.34 -32.81
N GLU A 355 46.50 -13.64 -33.58
CA GLU A 355 46.65 -14.04 -34.99
C GLU A 355 47.28 -12.94 -35.84
N PHE A 356 46.83 -11.69 -35.66
CA PHE A 356 47.36 -10.54 -36.37
C PHE A 356 48.85 -10.32 -36.06
N MET A 357 49.23 -10.38 -34.78
CA MET A 357 50.62 -10.24 -34.32
C MET A 357 51.51 -11.35 -34.89
N ARG A 358 51.06 -12.61 -34.88
CA ARG A 358 51.80 -13.73 -35.49
C ARG A 358 52.00 -13.56 -36.99
N ARG A 359 50.98 -13.10 -37.73
CA ARG A 359 51.06 -12.90 -39.18
C ARG A 359 52.05 -11.79 -39.56
N HIS A 360 52.10 -10.72 -38.78
CA HIS A 360 52.91 -9.53 -39.11
C HIS A 360 54.25 -9.43 -38.36
N ARG A 361 54.56 -10.38 -37.47
CA ARG A 361 55.78 -10.38 -36.61
C ARG A 361 55.93 -9.08 -35.81
N ILE A 362 54.81 -8.54 -35.33
CA ILE A 362 54.77 -7.30 -34.54
C ILE A 362 54.96 -7.65 -33.05
N SER A 363 55.67 -6.79 -32.32
CA SER A 363 55.82 -6.90 -30.85
C SER A 363 54.46 -6.78 -30.14
N SER A 364 54.23 -7.61 -29.12
CA SER A 364 52.99 -7.64 -28.32
C SER A 364 52.83 -6.46 -27.36
N THR A 365 53.69 -5.45 -27.47
CA THR A 365 53.77 -4.31 -26.54
C THR A 365 52.49 -3.47 -26.52
N TRP A 366 51.85 -3.23 -27.66
CA TRP A 366 50.64 -2.39 -27.72
C TRP A 366 49.39 -3.09 -27.16
N VAL A 367 49.24 -4.41 -27.33
CA VAL A 367 48.13 -5.20 -26.77
C VAL A 367 48.27 -5.27 -25.24
N LEU A 368 49.49 -5.49 -24.76
CA LEU A 368 49.80 -5.49 -23.33
C LEU A 368 49.53 -4.11 -22.70
N GLU A 369 49.89 -3.02 -23.40
CA GLU A 369 49.63 -1.65 -22.96
C GLU A 369 48.12 -1.37 -22.93
N LEU A 370 47.39 -1.67 -24.02
CA LEU A 370 45.93 -1.53 -24.07
C LEU A 370 45.23 -2.30 -22.94
N ARG A 371 45.61 -3.56 -22.71
CA ARG A 371 45.06 -4.39 -21.63
C ARG A 371 45.34 -3.78 -20.26
N SER A 372 46.57 -3.31 -20.03
CA SER A 372 46.96 -2.67 -18.78
C SER A 372 46.17 -1.39 -18.54
N THR A 373 46.08 -0.51 -19.53
CA THR A 373 45.31 0.75 -19.46
C THR A 373 43.83 0.49 -19.22
N LEU A 374 43.20 -0.41 -19.99
CA LEU A 374 41.79 -0.73 -19.83
C LEU A 374 41.49 -1.32 -18.43
N THR A 375 42.36 -2.19 -17.92
CA THR A 375 42.21 -2.77 -16.58
C THR A 375 42.27 -1.67 -15.51
N LEU A 376 43.26 -0.76 -15.61
CA LEU A 376 43.40 0.36 -14.67
C LEU A 376 42.19 1.31 -14.70
N ASP A 377 41.66 1.62 -15.89
CA ASP A 377 40.49 2.48 -16.04
C ASP A 377 39.22 1.85 -15.43
N ILE A 378 39.04 0.53 -15.62
CA ILE A 378 37.94 -0.22 -15.01
C ILE A 378 38.09 -0.25 -13.48
N GLU A 379 39.28 -0.53 -12.96
CA GLU A 379 39.56 -0.54 -11.52
C GLU A 379 39.35 0.84 -10.87
N ALA A 380 39.69 1.92 -11.58
CA ALA A 380 39.40 3.29 -11.15
C ALA A 380 37.89 3.55 -11.07
N CYS A 381 37.11 3.07 -12.05
CA CYS A 381 35.64 3.16 -12.01
C CYS A 381 35.04 2.37 -10.85
N VAL A 382 35.53 1.15 -10.59
CA VAL A 382 35.09 0.32 -9.44
C VAL A 382 35.41 1.02 -8.12
N SER A 383 36.61 1.58 -7.99
CA SER A 383 37.01 2.34 -6.80
C SER A 383 36.13 3.57 -6.57
N LEU A 384 35.79 4.28 -7.65
CA LEU A 384 34.85 5.40 -7.62
C LEU A 384 33.45 4.94 -7.20
N TRP A 385 32.95 3.83 -7.74
CA TRP A 385 31.66 3.25 -7.35
C TRP A 385 31.60 2.92 -5.87
N LEU A 386 32.61 2.20 -5.34
CA LEU A 386 32.68 1.82 -3.93
C LEU A 386 32.69 3.04 -3.00
N LYS A 387 33.46 4.07 -3.37
CA LYS A 387 33.50 5.34 -2.62
C LYS A 387 32.15 6.05 -2.67
N SER A 388 31.54 6.17 -3.84
CA SER A 388 30.24 6.82 -4.01
C SER A 388 29.13 6.11 -3.22
N MET A 389 29.16 4.78 -3.17
CA MET A 389 28.15 3.96 -2.48
C MET A 389 28.23 4.05 -0.95
N SER A 390 29.36 4.50 -0.39
CA SER A 390 29.50 4.74 1.06
C SER A 390 28.81 6.01 1.58
N PHE A 391 28.41 6.93 0.69
CA PHE A 391 27.75 8.17 1.10
C PHE A 391 26.25 7.96 1.34
N ASP A 392 25.71 8.73 2.29
CA ASP A 392 24.27 8.81 2.53
C ASP A 392 23.63 9.83 1.57
N ARG A 393 23.41 9.37 0.33
CA ARG A 393 22.75 10.11 -0.76
C ARG A 393 21.82 9.18 -1.54
N PRO A 394 20.83 9.73 -2.27
CA PRO A 394 19.98 8.94 -3.17
C PRO A 394 20.80 8.06 -4.12
N TYR A 395 20.32 6.85 -4.40
CA TYR A 395 21.05 5.87 -5.22
C TYR A 395 21.47 6.42 -6.59
N ILE A 396 20.58 7.17 -7.25
CA ILE A 396 20.83 7.76 -8.57
C ILE A 396 22.05 8.69 -8.51
N ASP A 397 22.10 9.59 -7.54
CA ASP A 397 23.20 10.55 -7.38
C ASP A 397 24.54 9.86 -7.08
N LYS A 398 24.50 8.67 -6.46
CA LYS A 398 25.69 7.85 -6.18
C LYS A 398 26.16 7.09 -7.42
N ALA A 399 25.24 6.63 -8.26
CA ALA A 399 25.55 5.81 -9.43
C ALA A 399 26.06 6.65 -10.62
N VAL A 400 25.53 7.86 -10.81
CA VAL A 400 25.84 8.72 -11.97
C VAL A 400 27.34 8.97 -12.17
N PRO A 401 28.14 9.37 -11.14
CA PRO A 401 29.55 9.68 -11.34
C PRO A 401 30.37 8.51 -11.88
N ALA A 402 30.09 7.30 -11.39
CA ALA A 402 30.76 6.08 -11.86
C ALA A 402 30.28 5.67 -13.27
N CYS A 403 29.00 5.87 -13.58
CA CYS A 403 28.48 5.64 -14.94
C CYS A 403 29.08 6.59 -15.97
N GLU A 404 29.28 7.87 -15.60
CA GLU A 404 29.94 8.84 -16.47
C GLU A 404 31.43 8.54 -16.64
N ALA A 405 32.12 8.08 -15.58
CA ALA A 405 33.50 7.65 -15.68
C ALA A 405 33.63 6.43 -16.61
N TRP A 406 32.74 5.43 -16.47
CA TRP A 406 32.69 4.26 -17.34
C TRP A 406 32.50 4.63 -18.81
N ARG A 407 31.61 5.58 -19.12
CA ARG A 407 31.37 6.06 -20.50
C ARG A 407 32.56 6.80 -21.12
N LYS A 408 33.51 7.28 -20.31
CA LYS A 408 34.70 8.01 -20.77
C LYS A 408 35.88 7.08 -21.07
N ILE A 409 35.79 5.80 -20.74
CA ILE A 409 36.83 4.81 -21.07
C ILE A 409 36.93 4.73 -22.60
N ALA A 410 38.11 5.05 -23.12
CA ALA A 410 38.40 5.04 -24.54
C ALA A 410 39.84 4.55 -24.76
N PRO A 411 40.12 3.83 -25.86
CA PRO A 411 41.47 3.37 -26.14
C PRO A 411 42.41 4.58 -26.36
N ASN A 412 43.55 4.58 -25.69
CA ASN A 412 44.63 5.53 -25.97
C ASN A 412 45.31 5.12 -27.28
N VAL A 413 44.86 5.73 -28.38
CA VAL A 413 45.49 5.58 -29.69
C VAL A 413 46.54 6.67 -29.84
N ASN A 414 47.74 6.45 -29.29
CA ASN A 414 48.91 7.30 -29.51
C ASN A 414 50.01 6.51 -30.21
#